data_AF-A0A7R9AIW9-F1
#
_entry.id   AF-A0A7R9AIW9-F1
#
_cell.length_a   1.000
_cell.length_b   1.000
_cell.length_c   1.000
_cell.angle_alpha   90.00
_cell.angle_beta   90.00
_cell.angle_gamma   90.00
#
_symmetry.space_group_name_H-M   'P 1'
#
loop_
_entity.id
_entity.type
_entity.pdbx_description
1 polymer ?
#
loop_
_entity_poly.entity_id
_entity_poly.type
_entity_poly.pdbx_seq_one_letter_code
_entity_poly.pdbx_strand_id
1 'polypeptide(L)'
;MRGACGVGRGAGKIRAGGFSTSDDTWLPVNENYPFLNVELQREDPESHLNVYKILVALRSTNAHLYGELDFPNAVNTEDIFVFTRMYPVEGEDAYIIVVNFGEDRQVLNLNSIQNLGGSGVVLARSGHETEPGTEHGSTVDFNAVPIGSKVGLVISSPFLVET
;
A
#
# COMPACT_ATOMS: atom_id res chain seq x y z
N MET A 1 -51.70 -4.76 -2.95
CA MET A 1 -51.32 -4.22 -1.63
C MET A 1 -50.35 -5.19 -0.95
N ARG A 2 -49.05 -4.90 -1.00
CA ARG A 2 -47.98 -5.45 -0.15
C ARG A 2 -47.02 -4.27 0.01
N GLY A 3 -46.99 -3.57 1.13
CA GLY A 3 -46.46 -4.05 2.40
C GLY A 3 -45.09 -3.41 2.56
N ALA A 4 -45.05 -2.11 2.86
CA ALA A 4 -43.82 -1.34 3.03
C ALA A 4 -43.03 -1.87 4.23
N CYS A 5 -41.81 -2.35 3.99
CA CYS A 5 -40.86 -2.66 5.04
C CYS A 5 -40.28 -1.33 5.56
N GLY A 6 -40.51 -1.04 6.84
CA GLY A 6 -40.11 0.21 7.48
C GLY A 6 -38.60 0.35 7.58
N VAL A 7 -38.07 1.44 7.03
CA VAL A 7 -36.69 1.86 7.24
C VAL A 7 -36.55 2.38 8.67
N GLY A 8 -35.76 1.66 9.47
CA GLY A 8 -35.34 2.09 10.80
C GLY A 8 -34.52 3.38 10.72
N ARG A 9 -34.86 4.33 11.58
CA ARG A 9 -34.14 5.59 11.80
C ARG A 9 -32.83 5.29 12.54
N GLY A 10 -31.71 5.89 12.13
CA GLY A 10 -30.52 5.91 12.99
C GLY A 10 -29.13 5.98 12.35
N ALA A 11 -28.95 6.69 11.23
CA ALA A 11 -27.65 7.24 10.84
C ALA A 11 -27.93 8.44 9.95
N GLY A 12 -27.42 9.63 10.30
CA GLY A 12 -27.62 10.82 9.48
C GLY A 12 -27.02 10.58 8.10
N LYS A 13 -27.85 10.58 7.06
CA LYS A 13 -27.40 10.47 5.68
C LYS A 13 -26.38 11.59 5.43
N ILE A 14 -25.13 11.24 5.15
CA ILE A 14 -24.07 12.20 4.81
C ILE A 14 -24.48 12.85 3.48
N ARG A 15 -24.92 14.11 3.52
CA ARG A 15 -25.39 14.81 2.31
C ARG A 15 -24.21 15.10 1.40
N ALA A 16 -24.34 14.80 0.11
CA ALA A 16 -23.32 15.05 -0.89
C ALA A 16 -21.89 14.59 -0.49
N GLY A 17 -21.76 13.47 0.25
CA GLY A 17 -20.46 12.98 0.73
C GLY A 17 -19.71 13.94 1.66
N GLY A 18 -20.41 14.89 2.30
CA GLY A 18 -19.82 15.89 3.20
C GLY A 18 -19.33 17.15 2.50
N PHE A 19 -19.51 17.26 1.18
CA PHE A 19 -19.11 18.45 0.40
C PHE A 19 -20.06 19.64 0.60
N SER A 20 -21.36 19.39 0.74
CA SER A 20 -22.39 20.44 0.85
C SER A 20 -23.49 20.01 1.81
N THR A 21 -24.19 20.98 2.39
CA THR A 21 -25.42 20.75 3.19
C THR A 21 -26.68 20.64 2.31
N SER A 22 -26.58 21.06 1.05
CA SER A 22 -27.60 20.90 -0.01
C SER A 22 -27.49 19.50 -0.65
N ASP A 23 -28.63 18.94 -1.04
CA ASP A 23 -28.67 17.69 -1.82
C ASP A 23 -28.30 17.95 -3.29
N ASP A 24 -28.58 19.15 -3.81
CA ASP A 24 -28.24 19.57 -5.16
C ASP A 24 -26.90 20.30 -5.17
N THR A 25 -25.92 19.69 -5.84
CA THR A 25 -24.57 20.23 -6.10
C THR A 25 -24.40 20.53 -7.58
N TRP A 26 -23.44 21.40 -7.93
CA TRP A 26 -23.18 21.80 -9.32
C TRP A 26 -22.86 20.63 -10.27
N LEU A 27 -22.32 19.54 -9.72
CA LEU A 27 -22.22 18.23 -10.35
C LEU A 27 -22.76 17.15 -9.42
N PRO A 28 -23.35 16.07 -9.94
CA PRO A 28 -23.77 14.93 -9.13
C PRO A 28 -22.59 14.29 -8.40
N VAL A 29 -22.78 13.99 -7.11
CA VAL A 29 -21.82 13.20 -6.34
C VAL A 29 -21.96 11.74 -6.72
N ASN A 30 -20.84 11.01 -6.80
CA ASN A 30 -20.84 9.59 -7.14
C ASN A 30 -21.66 8.77 -6.14
N GLU A 31 -22.50 7.85 -6.62
CA GLU A 31 -23.37 7.01 -5.80
C GLU A 31 -22.65 6.16 -4.75
N ASN A 32 -21.34 5.93 -4.91
CA ASN A 32 -20.53 5.14 -3.99
C ASN A 32 -20.10 5.88 -2.70
N TYR A 33 -20.35 7.19 -2.57
CA TYR A 33 -19.93 7.97 -1.39
C TYR A 33 -20.39 7.40 -0.02
N PRO A 34 -21.52 6.69 0.13
CA PRO A 34 -21.93 6.17 1.43
C PRO A 34 -20.96 5.12 2.00
N PHE A 35 -20.24 4.40 1.14
CA PHE A 35 -19.28 3.37 1.53
C PHE A 35 -17.84 3.67 1.11
N LEU A 36 -17.62 4.62 0.18
CA LEU A 36 -16.31 5.08 -0.24
C LEU A 36 -16.15 6.58 0.05
N ASN A 37 -15.67 6.91 1.25
CA ASN A 37 -15.42 8.28 1.67
C ASN A 37 -14.24 8.37 2.65
N VAL A 38 -13.81 9.61 2.93
CA VAL A 38 -12.65 9.89 3.77
C VAL A 38 -12.87 9.46 5.23
N GLU A 39 -14.09 9.54 5.75
CA GLU A 39 -14.40 9.16 7.12
C GLU A 39 -14.20 7.65 7.31
N LEU A 40 -14.82 6.83 6.46
CA LEU A 40 -14.68 5.37 6.51
C LEU A 40 -13.24 4.92 6.22
N GLN A 41 -12.58 5.51 5.22
CA GLN A 41 -11.19 5.16 4.91
C GLN A 41 -10.20 5.57 6.00
N ARG A 42 -10.51 6.54 6.86
CA ARG A 42 -9.64 6.88 8.00
C ARG A 42 -9.61 5.76 9.04
N GLU A 43 -10.73 5.06 9.22
CA GLU A 43 -10.87 3.99 10.22
C GLU A 43 -10.26 2.67 9.74
N ASP A 44 -10.27 2.43 8.42
CA ASP A 44 -9.66 1.25 7.81
C ASP A 44 -8.13 1.44 7.60
N PRO A 45 -7.27 0.73 8.35
CA PRO A 45 -5.82 0.87 8.26
C PRO A 45 -5.25 0.48 6.88
N GLU A 46 -5.95 -0.36 6.13
CA GLU A 46 -5.52 -0.83 4.81
C GLU A 46 -6.19 -0.09 3.65
N SER A 47 -6.92 0.98 3.95
CA SER A 47 -7.57 1.81 2.94
C SER A 47 -6.56 2.51 2.03
N HIS A 48 -7.00 2.85 0.82
CA HIS A 48 -6.20 3.65 -0.12
C HIS A 48 -5.72 4.99 0.49
N LEU A 49 -6.52 5.62 1.34
CA LEU A 49 -6.13 6.84 2.04
C LEU A 49 -4.94 6.60 2.98
N ASN A 50 -4.95 5.52 3.76
CA ASN A 50 -3.87 5.24 4.70
C ASN A 50 -2.60 4.75 4.00
N VAL A 51 -2.74 3.95 2.93
CA VAL A 51 -1.63 3.64 2.01
C VAL A 51 -1.00 4.93 1.47
N TYR A 52 -1.82 5.86 0.97
CA TYR A 52 -1.31 7.16 0.48
C TYR A 52 -0.56 7.94 1.54
N LYS A 53 -1.06 8.01 2.79
CA LYS A 53 -0.37 8.69 3.89
C LYS A 53 0.98 8.07 4.20
N ILE A 54 1.06 6.74 4.23
CA ILE A 54 2.33 6.01 4.45
C ILE A 54 3.33 6.38 3.36
N LEU A 55 2.92 6.32 2.08
CA LEU A 55 3.78 6.65 0.95
C LEU A 55 4.25 8.11 0.98
N VAL A 56 3.39 9.06 1.36
CA VAL A 56 3.78 10.47 1.51
C VAL A 56 4.80 10.65 2.63
N ALA A 57 4.62 9.97 3.77
CA ALA A 57 5.60 10.00 4.86
C ALA A 57 6.94 9.41 4.41
N LEU A 58 6.91 8.30 3.66
CA LEU A 58 8.11 7.68 3.08
C LEU A 58 8.86 8.61 2.12
N ARG A 59 8.15 9.42 1.32
CA ARG A 59 8.80 10.40 0.44
C ARG A 59 9.62 11.45 1.17
N SER A 60 9.42 11.63 2.48
CA SER A 60 10.19 12.55 3.31
C SER A 60 11.41 11.91 3.97
N THR A 61 11.67 10.60 3.77
CA THR A 61 12.85 9.93 4.35
C THR A 61 14.11 10.22 3.54
N ASN A 62 15.28 10.12 4.18
CA ASN A 62 16.57 10.35 3.52
C ASN A 62 16.77 9.42 2.32
N ALA A 63 16.38 8.14 2.43
CA ALA A 63 16.38 7.19 1.32
C ALA A 63 15.59 7.67 0.09
N HIS A 64 14.45 8.33 0.28
CA HIS A 64 13.63 8.82 -0.83
C HIS A 64 14.03 10.20 -1.34
N LEU A 65 14.57 11.07 -0.49
CA LEU A 65 15.01 12.42 -0.84
C LEU A 65 16.40 12.44 -1.48
N TYR A 66 17.34 11.70 -0.90
CA TYR A 66 18.77 11.76 -1.21
C TYR A 66 19.38 10.40 -1.51
N GLY A 67 18.68 9.32 -1.17
CA GLY A 67 19.14 7.95 -1.41
C GLY A 67 19.14 7.57 -2.88
N GLU A 68 20.00 6.62 -3.18
CA GLU A 68 20.19 6.00 -4.48
C GLU A 68 18.94 5.23 -4.90
N LEU A 69 18.74 5.15 -6.21
CA LEU A 69 17.68 4.39 -6.85
C LEU A 69 18.33 3.27 -7.65
N ASP A 70 18.00 2.03 -7.32
CA ASP A 70 18.49 0.86 -8.04
C ASP A 70 17.34 -0.03 -8.55
N PHE A 71 17.58 -0.67 -9.69
CA PHE A 71 16.65 -1.55 -10.38
C PHE A 71 17.26 -2.96 -10.48
N PRO A 72 16.99 -3.84 -9.50
CA PRO A 72 17.61 -5.16 -9.45
C PRO A 72 17.09 -6.06 -10.57
N ASN A 73 17.87 -6.18 -11.64
CA ASN A 73 17.54 -6.99 -12.82
C ASN A 73 17.29 -8.48 -12.52
N ALA A 74 17.87 -9.01 -11.43
CA ALA A 74 17.72 -10.41 -11.05
C ALA A 74 16.31 -10.78 -10.56
N VAL A 75 15.52 -9.79 -10.14
CA VAL A 75 14.16 -10.00 -9.60
C VAL A 75 13.08 -9.57 -10.61
N ASN A 76 13.42 -8.72 -11.57
CA ASN A 76 12.49 -8.23 -12.58
C ASN A 76 12.13 -9.35 -13.55
N THR A 77 10.84 -9.70 -13.60
CA THR A 77 10.26 -10.59 -14.61
C THR A 77 9.37 -9.78 -15.54
N GLU A 78 8.62 -10.43 -16.44
CA GLU A 78 7.71 -9.73 -17.36
C GLU A 78 6.63 -8.93 -16.62
N ASP A 79 6.13 -9.47 -15.50
CA ASP A 79 5.02 -8.89 -14.73
C ASP A 79 5.46 -8.21 -13.43
N ILE A 80 6.69 -8.46 -12.97
CA ILE A 80 7.19 -7.97 -11.69
C ILE A 80 8.17 -6.84 -11.90
N PHE A 81 7.84 -5.69 -11.31
CA PHE A 81 8.69 -4.53 -11.28
C PHE A 81 9.20 -4.27 -9.87
N VAL A 82 10.51 -4.33 -9.70
CA VAL A 82 11.18 -4.06 -8.42
C VAL A 82 12.16 -2.90 -8.57
N PHE A 83 12.15 -2.02 -7.58
CA PHE A 83 13.20 -1.03 -7.38
C PHE A 83 13.45 -0.80 -5.90
N THR A 84 14.62 -0.27 -5.58
CA THR A 84 15.00 0.03 -4.20
C THR A 84 15.36 1.49 -4.03
N ARG A 85 15.20 1.98 -2.81
CA ARG A 85 15.68 3.29 -2.37
C ARG A 85 16.54 3.10 -1.12
N MET A 86 17.81 3.44 -1.21
CA MET A 86 18.77 3.24 -0.12
C MET A 86 19.58 4.50 0.11
N TYR A 87 19.76 4.89 1.37
CA TYR A 87 20.69 5.95 1.73
C TYR A 87 21.85 5.33 2.50
N PRO A 88 23.08 5.33 1.96
CA PRO A 88 24.18 4.53 2.50
C PRO A 88 24.80 5.16 3.76
N VAL A 89 23.99 5.23 4.82
CA VAL A 89 24.35 5.74 6.14
C VAL A 89 23.89 4.73 7.18
N GLU A 90 24.77 4.43 8.13
CA GLU A 90 24.48 3.48 9.21
C GLU A 90 23.25 3.92 10.02
N GLY A 91 22.34 2.99 10.28
CA GLY A 91 21.11 3.23 11.03
C GLY A 91 19.93 3.73 10.19
N GLU A 92 20.09 3.93 8.88
CA GLU A 92 18.99 4.22 7.96
C GLU A 92 18.38 2.94 7.40
N ASP A 93 17.10 3.03 7.05
CA ASP A 93 16.37 1.95 6.41
C ASP A 93 16.54 1.99 4.88
N ALA A 94 16.67 0.81 4.29
CA ALA A 94 16.50 0.55 2.88
C ALA A 94 15.03 0.22 2.58
N TYR A 95 14.52 0.73 1.47
CA TYR A 95 13.15 0.49 1.04
C TYR A 95 13.15 -0.30 -0.26
N ILE A 96 12.33 -1.36 -0.30
CA ILE A 96 12.15 -2.21 -1.46
C ILE A 96 10.70 -2.05 -1.90
N ILE A 97 10.51 -1.67 -3.16
CA ILE A 97 9.21 -1.50 -3.76
C ILE A 97 9.05 -2.58 -4.82
N VAL A 98 8.02 -3.40 -4.66
CA VAL A 98 7.66 -4.49 -5.57
C VAL A 98 6.28 -4.21 -6.11
N VAL A 99 6.10 -4.28 -7.42
CA VAL A 99 4.79 -4.15 -8.06
C VAL A 99 4.57 -5.34 -8.99
N ASN A 100 3.50 -6.09 -8.74
CA ASN A 100 3.03 -7.14 -9.64
C ASN A 100 1.96 -6.57 -10.56
N PHE A 101 2.30 -6.43 -11.85
CA PHE A 101 1.36 -6.04 -12.90
C PHE A 101 0.60 -7.23 -13.49
N GLY A 102 1.02 -8.46 -13.17
CA GLY A 102 0.41 -9.69 -13.65
C GLY A 102 -0.94 -9.98 -13.01
N GLU A 103 -1.65 -10.90 -13.66
CA GLU A 103 -2.96 -11.42 -13.21
C GLU A 103 -2.80 -12.58 -12.20
N ASP A 104 -1.59 -13.09 -12.04
CA ASP A 104 -1.31 -14.25 -11.18
C ASP A 104 -0.49 -13.87 -9.94
N ARG A 105 -0.74 -14.61 -8.86
CA ARG A 105 0.07 -14.58 -7.63
C ARG A 105 1.48 -15.12 -7.90
N GLN A 106 2.49 -14.43 -7.36
CA GLN A 106 3.90 -14.83 -7.50
C GLN A 106 4.60 -14.91 -6.13
N VAL A 107 5.73 -15.61 -6.09
CA VAL A 107 6.61 -15.68 -4.91
C VAL A 107 8.01 -15.29 -5.35
N LEU A 108 8.58 -14.27 -4.70
CA LEU A 108 9.83 -13.65 -5.09
C LEU A 108 10.95 -14.00 -4.10
N ASN A 109 12.17 -14.13 -4.63
CA ASN A 109 13.38 -14.15 -3.82
C ASN A 109 14.11 -12.81 -3.98
N LEU A 110 14.24 -12.07 -2.89
CA LEU A 110 14.85 -10.75 -2.84
C LEU A 110 16.30 -10.77 -2.32
N ASN A 111 16.85 -11.92 -1.95
CA ASN A 111 18.23 -12.01 -1.45
C ASN A 111 19.31 -11.70 -2.50
N SER A 112 18.94 -11.63 -3.79
CA SER A 112 19.86 -11.16 -4.83
C SER A 112 20.14 -9.65 -4.74
N ILE A 113 19.32 -8.90 -4.01
CA ILE A 113 19.50 -7.47 -3.78
C ILE A 113 20.58 -7.30 -2.69
N GLN A 114 21.61 -6.52 -3.00
CA GLN A 114 22.73 -6.28 -2.09
C GLN A 114 22.34 -5.34 -0.94
N ASN A 115 23.13 -5.37 0.14
CA ASN A 115 23.04 -4.43 1.27
C ASN A 115 21.71 -4.45 2.06
N LEU A 116 21.01 -5.58 2.02
CA LEU A 116 19.78 -5.82 2.78
C LEU A 116 19.98 -6.89 3.86
N GLY A 117 19.26 -6.76 4.98
CA GLY A 117 19.06 -7.87 5.90
C GLY A 117 18.13 -8.90 5.25
N GLY A 118 18.33 -10.21 5.48
CA GLY A 118 17.53 -11.28 4.83
C GLY A 118 16.02 -11.29 5.14
N SER A 119 15.50 -10.26 5.81
CA SER A 119 14.09 -10.07 6.12
C SER A 119 13.77 -8.58 6.25
N GLY A 120 12.50 -8.21 6.06
CA GLY A 120 12.03 -6.84 6.22
C GLY A 120 10.62 -6.75 6.77
N VAL A 121 10.16 -5.53 7.02
CA VAL A 121 8.81 -5.22 7.53
C VAL A 121 7.97 -4.60 6.42
N VAL A 122 6.77 -5.12 6.21
CA VAL A 122 5.82 -4.56 5.25
C VAL A 122 5.27 -3.23 5.78
N LEU A 123 5.50 -2.15 5.03
CA LEU A 123 5.01 -0.82 5.36
C LEU A 123 3.70 -0.48 4.65
N ALA A 124 3.51 -0.93 3.42
CA ALA A 124 2.29 -0.68 2.68
C ALA A 124 2.04 -1.78 1.66
N ARG A 125 0.76 -2.07 1.42
CA ARG A 125 0.30 -2.92 0.32
C ARG A 125 -0.83 -2.23 -0.42
N SER A 126 -0.91 -2.40 -1.73
CA SER A 126 -2.02 -1.87 -2.53
C SER A 126 -2.99 -2.98 -2.90
N GLY A 127 -4.29 -2.72 -2.74
CA GLY A 127 -5.34 -3.59 -3.28
C GLY A 127 -6.02 -4.46 -2.22
N HIS A 128 -7.05 -5.16 -2.68
CA HIS A 128 -7.96 -5.93 -1.83
C HIS A 128 -7.56 -7.41 -1.69
N GLU A 129 -6.73 -7.91 -2.61
CA GLU A 129 -6.19 -9.27 -2.54
C GLU A 129 -5.16 -9.34 -1.42
N THR A 130 -5.49 -10.15 -0.41
CA THR A 130 -4.72 -10.29 0.82
C THR A 130 -3.91 -11.57 0.75
N GLU A 131 -2.60 -11.45 0.60
CA GLU A 131 -1.71 -12.59 0.83
C GLU A 131 -1.37 -12.66 2.32
N PRO A 132 -1.63 -13.80 2.99
CA PRO A 132 -1.30 -13.96 4.40
C PRO A 132 0.19 -13.68 4.66
N GLY A 133 0.48 -12.88 5.69
CA GLY A 133 1.84 -12.48 6.04
C GLY A 133 2.36 -11.26 5.28
N THR A 134 1.52 -10.60 4.46
CA THR A 134 1.85 -9.32 3.83
C THR A 134 1.04 -8.15 4.37
N GLU A 135 0.41 -8.32 5.53
CA GLU A 135 -0.32 -7.26 6.23
C GLU A 135 0.62 -6.14 6.68
N HIS A 136 0.09 -4.93 6.87
CA HIS A 136 0.89 -3.83 7.40
C HIS A 136 1.53 -4.19 8.76
N GLY A 137 2.85 -4.04 8.86
CA GLY A 137 3.65 -4.37 10.03
C GLY A 137 4.09 -5.83 10.12
N SER A 138 3.69 -6.70 9.18
CA SER A 138 4.19 -8.07 9.12
C SER A 138 5.68 -8.11 8.76
N THR A 139 6.37 -9.15 9.23
CA THR A 139 7.75 -9.44 8.81
C THR A 139 7.75 -10.45 7.68
N VAL A 140 8.47 -10.16 6.61
CA VAL A 140 8.63 -11.02 5.44
C VAL A 140 10.08 -11.48 5.30
N ASP A 141 10.27 -12.77 5.01
CA ASP A 141 11.57 -13.38 4.71
C ASP A 141 11.88 -13.20 3.21
N PHE A 142 13.06 -12.68 2.89
CA PHE A 142 13.45 -12.37 1.51
C PHE A 142 13.70 -13.61 0.65
N ASN A 143 13.76 -14.81 1.23
CA ASN A 143 13.81 -16.05 0.46
C ASN A 143 12.52 -16.31 -0.32
N ALA A 144 11.37 -15.94 0.23
CA ALA A 144 10.06 -16.26 -0.31
C ALA A 144 9.02 -15.21 0.07
N VAL A 145 9.02 -14.08 -0.64
CA VAL A 145 8.04 -13.02 -0.46
C VAL A 145 6.83 -13.28 -1.35
N PRO A 146 5.64 -13.58 -0.80
CA PRO A 146 4.43 -13.72 -1.59
C PRO A 146 3.92 -12.36 -2.07
N ILE A 147 3.46 -12.28 -3.30
CA ILE A 147 2.79 -11.09 -3.84
C ILE A 147 1.57 -11.49 -4.67
N GLY A 148 0.42 -10.89 -4.34
CA GLY A 148 -0.85 -11.11 -5.04
C GLY A 148 -0.87 -10.49 -6.43
N SER A 149 -1.92 -10.77 -7.20
CA SER A 149 -2.10 -10.18 -8.53
C SER A 149 -2.41 -8.69 -8.41
N LYS A 150 -1.86 -7.84 -9.29
CA LYS A 150 -2.13 -6.38 -9.28
C LYS A 150 -1.85 -5.70 -7.93
N VAL A 151 -0.96 -6.26 -7.12
CA VAL A 151 -0.56 -5.73 -5.82
C VAL A 151 0.81 -5.06 -5.92
N GLY A 152 0.95 -3.91 -5.27
CA GLY A 152 2.20 -3.28 -4.94
C GLY A 152 2.50 -3.46 -3.46
N LEU A 153 3.75 -3.74 -3.12
CA LEU A 153 4.23 -3.97 -1.77
C LEU A 153 5.43 -3.06 -1.51
N VAL A 154 5.45 -2.42 -0.34
CA VAL A 154 6.59 -1.63 0.14
C VAL A 154 7.12 -2.26 1.41
N ILE A 155 8.39 -2.61 1.40
CA ILE A 155 9.07 -3.28 2.50
C ILE A 155 10.23 -2.40 2.98
N SER A 156 10.37 -2.22 4.28
CA SER A 156 11.58 -1.67 4.91
C SER A 156 12.49 -2.79 5.39
N SER A 157 13.80 -2.61 5.23
CA SER A 157 14.84 -3.45 5.81
C SER A 157 15.95 -2.55 6.32
N PRO A 158 16.66 -2.93 7.40
CA PRO A 158 17.91 -2.27 7.76
C PRO A 158 18.88 -2.27 6.57
N PHE A 159 19.51 -1.12 6.31
CA PHE A 159 20.60 -1.04 5.34
C PHE A 159 21.88 -1.61 5.96
N LEU A 160 22.55 -2.53 5.26
CA LEU A 160 23.82 -3.10 5.68
C LEU A 160 24.97 -2.39 4.97
N VAL A 161 25.81 -1.69 5.73
CA VAL A 161 27.05 -1.10 5.22
C VAL A 161 28.08 -2.22 5.07
N GLU A 162 28.66 -2.40 3.88
CA GLU A 162 29.80 -3.30 3.70
C GLU A 162 30.98 -2.80 4.56
N THR A 163 31.41 -3.62 5.52
CA THR A 163 32.59 -3.38 6.38
C THR A 163 33.89 -3.74 5.69
#